data_AF-A0A1Z9KJX2-F1
#
_entry.id   AF-A0A1Z9KJX2-F1
#
_cell.length_a   1.000
_cell.length_b   1.000
_cell.length_c   1.000
_cell.angle_alpha   90.00
_cell.angle_beta   90.00
_cell.angle_gamma   90.00
#
_symmetry.space_group_name_H-M   'P 1'
#
loop_
_entity.id
_entity.type
_entity.pdbx_description
1 polymer ?
#
loop_
_entity_poly.entity_id
_entity_poly.type
_entity_poly.pdbx_seq_one_letter_code
_entity_poly.pdbx_strand_id
1 'polypeptide(L)'
;MKKVYVIILVLTLVACSSSAEVSDEDIILPPTTVSSSDTPSTTIESKATQEPLVEEYIFDIERMSALTGLEISPELWLKRPRRVLAFKIDNNINARPQSGLQEADAVFELLVEGGMTRFLALFLDKSS
;
A
#
# COMPACT_ATOMS: atom_id res chain seq x y z
N MET A 1 3.56 52.83 14.47
CA MET A 1 4.03 51.44 14.28
C MET A 1 3.49 50.47 15.33
N LYS A 2 3.57 50.73 16.64
CA LYS A 2 3.02 49.83 17.70
C LYS A 2 1.54 49.45 17.53
N LYS A 3 0.67 50.39 17.10
CA LYS A 3 -0.76 50.12 16.86
C LYS A 3 -1.02 49.17 15.68
N VAL A 4 -0.14 49.16 14.67
CA VAL A 4 -0.24 48.26 13.50
C VAL A 4 0.12 46.83 13.89
N TYR A 5 1.14 46.66 14.75
CA TYR A 5 1.50 45.34 15.28
C TYR A 5 0.40 44.73 16.16
N VAL A 6 -0.33 45.54 16.92
CA VAL A 6 -1.48 45.06 17.72
C VAL A 6 -2.63 44.60 16.82
N ILE A 7 -2.90 45.32 15.72
CA ILE A 7 -3.96 44.93 14.76
C ILE A 7 -3.60 43.62 14.06
N ILE A 8 -2.34 43.43 13.65
CA ILE A 8 -1.88 42.18 13.02
C ILE A 8 -1.97 41.01 14.01
N LEU A 9 -1.59 41.19 15.27
CA LEU A 9 -1.68 40.16 16.31
C LEU A 9 -3.13 39.69 16.55
N VAL A 10 -4.09 40.62 16.60
CA VAL A 10 -5.51 40.30 16.76
C VAL A 10 -6.04 39.56 15.53
N LEU A 11 -5.63 39.96 14.32
CA LEU A 11 -6.04 39.28 13.08
C LEU A 11 -5.54 37.83 13.02
N THR A 12 -4.34 37.55 13.52
CA THR A 12 -3.78 36.18 13.58
C THR A 12 -4.47 35.29 14.61
N LEU A 13 -4.99 35.85 15.70
CA LEU A 13 -5.67 35.08 16.75
C LEU A 13 -7.09 34.62 16.34
N VAL A 14 -7.77 35.37 15.47
CA VAL A 14 -9.12 35.02 14.96
C VAL A 14 -9.07 33.90 13.92
N ALA A 15 -7.95 33.71 13.24
CA ALA A 15 -7.79 32.69 12.19
C ALA A 15 -7.62 31.25 12.71
N CYS A 16 -7.47 31.03 14.03
CA CYS A 16 -7.24 29.71 14.63
C CYS A 16 -8.48 29.05 15.26
N SER A 17 -9.69 29.57 15.06
CA SER A 17 -10.90 28.89 15.54
C SER A 17 -11.71 28.33 14.36
N SER A 18 -11.33 27.12 13.95
CA SER A 18 -12.09 26.25 13.06
C SER A 18 -12.19 24.89 13.74
N SER A 19 -13.10 24.77 14.71
CA SER A 19 -13.50 23.49 15.29
C SER A 19 -14.73 23.02 14.52
N ALA A 20 -14.53 22.02 13.66
CA ALA A 20 -15.61 21.25 13.05
C ALA A 20 -15.52 19.83 13.60
N GLU A 21 -16.39 19.52 14.57
CA GLU A 21 -16.71 18.15 14.99
C GLU A 21 -17.93 17.70 14.20
N VAL A 22 -17.88 16.54 13.51
CA VAL A 22 -19.06 15.70 13.20
C VAL A 22 -18.63 14.23 12.99
N SER A 23 -19.04 13.42 13.98
CA SER A 23 -19.50 12.01 14.02
C SER A 23 -18.71 10.85 13.38
N ASP A 24 -18.31 9.92 14.27
CA ASP A 24 -18.10 8.50 14.02
C ASP A 24 -19.40 7.81 13.55
N GLU A 25 -19.33 7.08 12.44
CA GLU A 25 -20.33 6.08 12.06
C GLU A 25 -19.72 4.68 12.19
N ASP A 26 -20.29 3.89 13.11
CA ASP A 26 -20.06 2.47 13.29
C ASP A 26 -20.54 1.69 12.05
N ILE A 27 -19.64 0.97 11.37
CA ILE A 27 -20.01 -0.03 10.36
C ILE A 27 -19.85 -1.43 10.95
N ILE A 28 -21.00 -2.06 11.15
CA ILE A 28 -21.21 -3.43 11.62
C ILE A 28 -20.81 -4.42 10.52
N LEU A 29 -19.92 -5.37 10.84
CA LEU A 29 -19.62 -6.53 9.99
C LEU A 29 -20.70 -7.62 10.16
N PRO A 30 -21.25 -8.19 9.07
CA PRO A 30 -22.05 -9.41 9.16
C PRO A 30 -21.14 -10.67 9.23
N PRO A 31 -21.52 -11.71 10.00
CA PRO A 31 -20.84 -13.00 9.98
C PRO A 31 -21.35 -13.85 8.81
N THR A 32 -20.47 -14.57 8.13
CA THR A 32 -20.86 -15.65 7.21
C THR A 32 -19.78 -16.74 7.28
N THR A 33 -19.97 -17.72 8.16
CA THR A 33 -20.59 -19.03 7.90
C THR A 33 -19.65 -19.95 7.12
N VAL A 34 -18.96 -20.79 7.88
CA VAL A 34 -18.23 -21.97 7.43
C VAL A 34 -19.26 -22.98 6.92
N SER A 35 -19.17 -23.38 5.64
CA SER A 35 -19.97 -24.49 5.11
C SER A 35 -19.05 -25.46 4.39
N SER A 36 -18.79 -26.58 5.06
CA SER A 36 -18.28 -27.82 4.52
C SER A 36 -19.27 -28.43 3.52
N SER A 37 -18.80 -28.90 2.37
CA SER A 37 -19.56 -29.79 1.48
C SER A 37 -18.62 -30.76 0.75
N ASP A 38 -18.62 -31.98 1.26
CA ASP A 38 -18.60 -33.29 0.62
C ASP A 38 -17.90 -33.53 -0.72
N THR A 39 -17.01 -34.51 -0.62
CA THR A 39 -16.43 -35.40 -1.63
C THR A 39 -17.46 -36.09 -2.51
N PRO A 40 -17.12 -36.31 -3.80
CA PRO A 40 -17.33 -37.61 -4.41
C PRO A 40 -16.00 -38.23 -4.85
N SER A 41 -15.78 -39.45 -4.40
CA SER A 41 -14.70 -40.34 -4.81
C SER A 41 -14.85 -40.69 -6.28
N THR A 42 -13.80 -40.50 -7.07
CA THR A 42 -13.61 -41.19 -8.35
C THR A 42 -12.22 -41.79 -8.36
N THR A 43 -12.19 -43.11 -8.22
CA THR A 43 -11.03 -43.97 -8.44
C THR A 43 -10.62 -43.88 -9.91
N ILE A 44 -9.43 -43.35 -10.19
CA ILE A 44 -8.70 -43.59 -11.43
C ILE A 44 -7.36 -44.23 -11.07
N GLU A 45 -7.11 -45.32 -11.78
CA GLU A 45 -6.04 -46.28 -11.68
C GLU A 45 -4.66 -45.66 -11.99
N SER A 46 -3.68 -46.10 -11.19
CA SER A 46 -2.31 -45.60 -11.11
C SER A 46 -1.51 -45.82 -12.40
N LYS A 47 -1.06 -44.73 -13.01
CA LYS A 47 0.12 -44.71 -13.89
C LYS A 47 1.14 -43.79 -13.25
N ALA A 48 2.23 -44.37 -12.74
CA ALA A 48 3.32 -43.64 -12.12
C ALA A 48 4.04 -42.75 -13.17
N THR A 49 3.55 -41.52 -13.29
CA THR A 49 4.32 -40.38 -13.79
C THR A 49 5.08 -39.83 -12.58
N GLN A 50 6.41 -39.77 -12.65
CA GLN A 50 7.17 -39.00 -11.66
C GLN A 50 6.79 -37.54 -11.85
N GLU A 51 5.88 -37.05 -11.01
CA GLU A 51 5.56 -35.63 -10.94
C GLU A 51 6.82 -34.88 -10.49
N PRO A 52 7.18 -33.75 -11.13
CA PRO A 52 8.25 -32.91 -10.64
C PRO A 52 7.92 -32.53 -9.20
N LEU A 53 8.88 -32.70 -8.30
CA LEU A 53 8.76 -32.32 -6.90
C LEU A 53 8.60 -30.79 -6.86
N VAL A 54 7.35 -30.33 -6.83
CA VAL A 54 7.04 -28.91 -6.68
C VAL A 54 7.36 -28.57 -5.24
N GLU A 55 8.50 -27.91 -5.04
CA GLU A 55 8.86 -27.36 -3.74
C GLU A 55 7.76 -26.37 -3.35
N GLU A 56 7.02 -26.68 -2.29
CA GLU A 56 5.88 -25.88 -1.84
C GLU A 56 6.38 -24.50 -1.42
N TYR A 57 5.89 -23.45 -2.07
CA TYR A 57 6.23 -22.08 -1.71
C TYR A 57 5.57 -21.73 -0.37
N ILE A 58 6.38 -21.54 0.66
CA ILE A 58 5.94 -21.09 1.98
C ILE A 58 6.31 -19.63 2.14
N PHE A 59 5.30 -18.77 2.32
CA PHE A 59 5.50 -17.35 2.58
C PHE A 59 5.94 -17.14 4.03
N ASP A 60 7.19 -16.73 4.23
CA ASP A 60 7.71 -16.35 5.55
C ASP A 60 7.48 -14.85 5.79
N ILE A 61 6.47 -14.54 6.60
CA ILE A 61 6.10 -13.16 6.98
C ILE A 61 7.29 -12.38 7.56
N GLU A 62 8.21 -13.04 8.27
CA GLU A 62 9.35 -12.37 8.89
C GLU A 62 10.49 -12.15 7.91
N ARG A 63 10.63 -12.95 6.86
CA ARG A 63 11.78 -12.84 5.94
C ARG A 63 11.42 -12.29 4.57
N MET A 64 10.14 -12.23 4.23
CA MET A 64 9.68 -11.75 2.94
C MET A 64 9.06 -10.35 3.02
N SER A 65 9.13 -9.65 1.90
CA SER A 65 8.46 -8.37 1.69
C SER A 65 6.95 -8.55 1.54
N ALA A 66 6.18 -7.67 2.17
CA ALA A 66 4.74 -7.66 2.02
C ALA A 66 4.27 -7.14 0.64
N LEU A 67 5.12 -6.40 -0.10
CA LEU A 67 4.76 -5.84 -1.41
C LEU A 67 5.27 -6.69 -2.57
N THR A 68 6.49 -7.24 -2.46
CA THR A 68 7.13 -7.97 -3.57
C THR A 68 7.12 -9.48 -3.40
N GLY A 69 6.91 -9.99 -2.18
CA GLY A 69 7.03 -11.42 -1.87
C GLY A 69 8.46 -11.96 -1.89
N LEU A 70 9.45 -11.10 -2.16
CA LEU A 70 10.86 -11.46 -2.19
C LEU A 70 11.47 -11.47 -0.79
N GLU A 71 12.48 -12.31 -0.59
CA GLU A 71 13.25 -12.32 0.65
C GLU A 71 14.02 -11.00 0.80
N ILE A 72 13.94 -10.39 1.98
CA ILE A 72 14.61 -9.13 2.30
C ILE A 72 15.87 -9.37 3.11
N SER A 73 16.85 -8.46 3.02
CA SER A 73 18.12 -8.62 3.72
C SER A 73 17.95 -8.64 5.24
N PRO A 74 18.85 -9.33 5.98
CA PRO A 74 18.92 -9.30 7.43
C PRO A 74 18.69 -7.94 8.07
N GLU A 75 19.39 -6.94 7.55
CA GLU A 75 19.32 -5.58 8.05
C GLU A 75 17.92 -4.95 7.93
N LEU A 76 17.13 -5.35 6.94
CA LEU A 76 15.78 -4.83 6.72
C LEU A 76 14.74 -5.51 7.62
N TRP A 77 14.75 -6.83 7.74
CA TRP A 77 13.76 -7.50 8.61
C TRP A 77 14.00 -7.24 10.10
N LEU A 78 15.25 -7.05 10.54
CA LEU A 78 15.56 -6.62 11.90
C LEU A 78 15.10 -5.18 12.24
N LYS A 79 14.78 -4.36 11.23
CA LYS A 79 14.32 -2.96 11.40
C LYS A 79 12.79 -2.81 11.35
N ARG A 80 12.01 -3.89 11.43
CA ARG A 80 10.55 -3.82 11.43
C ARG A 80 10.00 -3.23 12.75
N PRO A 81 8.81 -2.56 12.72
CA PRO A 81 7.96 -2.34 11.55
C PRO A 81 8.44 -1.17 10.68
N ARG A 82 8.37 -1.35 9.36
CA ARG A 82 8.60 -0.29 8.38
C ARG A 82 7.27 0.17 7.79
N ARG A 83 7.15 1.47 7.50
CA ARG A 83 5.97 2.04 6.86
C ARG A 83 6.19 2.13 5.36
N VAL A 84 5.14 1.83 4.59
CA VAL A 84 5.14 2.07 3.15
C VAL A 84 5.09 3.57 2.90
N LEU A 85 5.97 4.06 2.04
CA LEU A 85 5.93 5.42 1.51
C LEU A 85 5.28 5.37 0.12
N ALA A 86 4.29 6.23 -0.09
CA ALA A 86 3.54 6.30 -1.33
C ALA A 86 3.72 7.68 -1.98
N PHE A 87 4.18 7.70 -3.23
CA PHE A 87 4.35 8.93 -4.00
C PHE A 87 3.38 8.95 -5.17
N LYS A 88 2.59 10.02 -5.26
CA LYS A 88 1.75 10.29 -6.43
C LYS A 88 2.57 11.11 -7.42
N ILE A 89 2.90 10.51 -8.56
CA ILE A 89 3.84 11.05 -9.54
C ILE A 89 3.09 11.39 -10.83
N ASP A 90 3.43 12.54 -11.42
CA ASP A 90 2.84 12.96 -12.69
C ASP A 90 3.26 12.03 -13.84
N ASN A 91 2.31 11.71 -14.72
CA ASN A 91 2.54 10.93 -15.93
C ASN A 91 2.20 11.71 -17.22
N ASN A 92 2.11 13.04 -17.15
CA ASN A 92 2.06 13.89 -18.34
C ASN A 92 3.31 13.69 -19.22
N ILE A 93 3.18 13.84 -20.54
CA ILE A 93 4.30 13.72 -21.49
C ILE A 93 5.48 14.64 -21.16
N ASN A 94 5.21 15.83 -20.61
CA ASN A 94 6.23 16.81 -20.22
C ASN A 94 6.94 16.46 -18.91
N ALA A 95 6.37 15.56 -18.10
CA ALA A 95 6.95 15.11 -16.83
C ALA A 95 7.87 13.88 -17.01
N ARG A 96 7.96 13.33 -18.24
CA ARG A 96 8.75 12.14 -18.55
C ARG A 96 10.17 12.52 -19.00
N PRO A 97 11.20 11.73 -18.64
CA PRO A 97 11.14 10.53 -17.81
C PRO A 97 11.07 10.84 -16.30
N GLN A 98 10.40 9.98 -15.54
CA GLN A 98 10.36 10.04 -14.08
C GLN A 98 11.63 9.44 -13.45
N SER A 99 12.06 9.99 -12.30
CA SER A 99 13.17 9.47 -11.52
C SER A 99 12.69 8.51 -10.42
N GLY A 100 13.43 7.42 -10.20
CA GLY A 100 13.24 6.54 -9.04
C GLY A 100 12.10 5.53 -9.17
N LEU A 101 11.35 5.49 -10.28
CA LEU A 101 10.30 4.48 -10.48
C LEU A 101 10.85 3.05 -10.48
N GLN A 102 12.09 2.85 -10.93
CA GLN A 102 12.76 1.54 -10.93
C GLN A 102 13.09 1.02 -9.52
N GLU A 103 13.06 1.89 -8.51
CA GLU A 103 13.32 1.55 -7.12
C GLU A 103 12.03 1.30 -6.33
N ALA A 104 10.85 1.54 -6.94
CA ALA A 104 9.58 1.27 -6.32
C ALA A 104 9.32 -0.24 -6.24
N ASP A 105 8.75 -0.69 -5.13
CA ASP A 105 8.37 -2.08 -4.92
C ASP A 105 7.07 -2.42 -5.66
N ALA A 106 6.19 -1.43 -5.82
CA ALA A 106 5.00 -1.51 -6.66
C ALA A 106 4.66 -0.15 -7.29
N VAL A 107 4.14 -0.17 -8.52
CA VAL A 107 3.68 1.04 -9.22
C VAL A 107 2.29 0.77 -9.80
N PHE A 108 1.34 1.65 -9.46
CA PHE A 108 -0.01 1.64 -10.03
C PHE A 108 -0.18 2.83 -10.94
N GLU A 109 -0.82 2.63 -12.09
CA GLU A 109 -1.29 3.72 -12.94
C GLU A 109 -2.78 3.95 -12.70
N LEU A 110 -3.14 5.19 -12.38
CA LEU A 110 -4.49 5.58 -11.98
C LEU A 110 -5.00 6.67 -12.91
N LEU A 111 -6.26 6.54 -13.36
CA LEU A 111 -6.94 7.60 -14.09
C LEU A 111 -7.18 8.81 -13.19
N VAL A 112 -7.04 10.00 -13.79
CA VAL A 112 -7.34 11.29 -13.18
C VAL A 112 -8.21 12.13 -14.14
N GLU A 113 -8.39 13.41 -13.84
CA GLU A 113 -9.16 14.33 -14.67
C GLU A 113 -8.61 14.44 -16.11
N GLY A 114 -9.51 14.66 -17.06
CA GLY A 114 -9.16 14.91 -18.46
C GLY A 114 -8.63 13.68 -19.22
N GLY A 115 -8.88 12.46 -18.72
CA GLY A 115 -8.40 11.23 -19.36
C GLY A 115 -6.89 11.01 -19.24
N MET A 116 -6.22 11.79 -18.38
CA MET A 116 -4.81 11.60 -18.07
C MET A 116 -4.65 10.55 -16.96
N THR A 117 -3.42 10.12 -16.72
CA THR A 117 -3.06 9.21 -15.62
C THR A 117 -2.00 9.82 -14.71
N ARG A 118 -1.90 9.27 -13.49
CA ARG A 118 -0.79 9.49 -12.56
C ARG A 118 -0.32 8.16 -12.00
N PHE A 119 0.97 8.06 -11.71
CA PHE A 119 1.51 6.89 -11.02
C PHE A 119 1.34 7.04 -9.51
N LEU A 120 1.09 5.93 -8.83
CA LEU A 120 1.27 5.77 -7.40
C LEU A 120 2.38 4.75 -7.17
N ALA A 121 3.56 5.23 -6.78
CA ALA A 121 4.72 4.39 -6.52
C ALA A 121 4.84 4.13 -5.01
N LEU A 122 4.95 2.86 -4.64
CA LEU A 122 5.08 2.40 -3.26
C LEU A 122 6.51 1.93 -2.97
N PHE A 123 7.06 2.37 -1.85
CA PHE A 123 8.39 2.02 -1.39
C PHE A 123 8.32 1.50 0.05
N LEU A 124 8.86 0.32 0.28
CA LEU A 124 8.95 -0.37 1.56
C LEU A 124 10.36 -0.88 1.82
N ASP A 125 10.94 -1.58 0.84
CA ASP A 125 12.19 -2.32 0.98
C ASP A 125 13.41 -1.48 0.57
N LYS A 126 13.29 -0.74 -0.53
CA LYS A 126 14.34 0.19 -0.97
C LYS A 126 14.30 1.47 -0.12
N SER A 127 15.47 1.90 0.37
CA SER A 127 15.62 3.24 0.91
C SER A 127 15.91 4.21 -0.24
N SER A 128 15.08 5.24 -0.37
CA SER A 128 15.41 6.45 -1.14
C SER A 128 16.62 7.18 -0.55
#